data_AF-A0A2V8DXT9-F1
#
_entry.id   AF-A0A2V8DXT9-F1
#
_cell.length_a   1.000
_cell.length_b   1.000
_cell.length_c   1.000
_cell.angle_alpha   90.00
_cell.angle_beta   90.00
_cell.angle_gamma   90.00
#
_symmetry.space_group_name_H-M   'P 1'
#
loop_
_entity.id
_entity.type
_entity.pdbx_description
1 polymer ?
#
loop_
_entity_poly.entity_id
_entity_poly.type
_entity_poly.pdbx_seq_one_letter_code
_entity_poly.pdbx_strand_id
1 'polypeptide(L)'
;MEWVNPHSWIHIDVTGPDGKVERWTVEGGAPNALIRRGWTKNSLPYGIEIIVEGFQAKDGANRANGLDITFPDGRKLSVGSSGTSAPDESRDGR
;
A
#
# COMPACT_ATOMS: atom_id res chain seq x y z
N MET A 1 21.34 4.61 19.19
CA MET A 1 19.91 4.33 18.96
C MET A 1 19.62 4.78 17.55
N GLU A 2 19.69 3.85 16.60
CA GLU A 2 19.46 4.14 15.19
C GLU A 2 17.98 3.91 14.89
N TRP A 3 17.26 5.00 14.60
CA TRP A 3 15.90 4.96 14.10
C TRP A 3 15.94 4.65 12.59
N VAL A 4 16.47 3.48 12.24
CA VAL A 4 16.41 2.98 10.87
C VAL A 4 15.00 2.42 10.69
N ASN A 5 14.19 3.12 9.91
CA ASN A 5 12.87 2.65 9.52
C ASN A 5 12.99 1.97 8.15
N PRO A 6 13.16 0.64 8.08
CA PRO A 6 13.17 -0.05 6.81
C PRO A 6 11.73 -0.08 6.29
N HIS A 7 11.30 0.98 5.60
CA HIS A 7 10.01 0.98 4.92
C HIS A 7 10.04 0.04 3.73
N SER A 8 8.92 -0.64 3.50
CA SER A 8 8.69 -1.31 2.22
C SER A 8 8.19 -0.27 1.23
N TRP A 9 8.57 -0.41 -0.04
CA TRP A 9 8.13 0.50 -1.10
C TRP A 9 7.51 -0.31 -2.24
N ILE A 10 6.38 0.17 -2.75
CA ILE A 10 5.70 -0.40 -3.91
C ILE A 10 5.69 0.67 -4.99
N HIS A 11 6.18 0.31 -6.17
CA HIS A 11 6.16 1.17 -7.34
C HIS A 11 5.02 0.73 -8.25
N ILE A 12 4.14 1.67 -8.59
CA ILE A 12 2.99 1.42 -9.47
C ILE A 12 2.98 2.47 -10.59
N ASP A 13 2.62 2.02 -11.78
CA ASP A 13 2.31 2.89 -12.91
C ASP A 13 0.79 3.10 -12.92
N VAL A 14 0.36 4.36 -12.79
CA VAL A 14 -1.05 4.75 -12.79
C VAL A 14 -1.34 5.45 -14.11
N THR A 15 -2.27 4.90 -14.89
CA THR A 15 -2.71 5.56 -16.12
C THR A 15 -3.80 6.58 -15.78
N GLY A 16 -3.49 7.86 -16.00
CA GLY A 16 -4.41 8.97 -15.80
C GLY A 16 -5.52 9.01 -16.86
N PRO A 17 -6.56 9.84 -16.64
CA PRO A 17 -7.69 9.97 -17.57
C PRO A 17 -7.29 10.53 -18.94
N ASP A 18 -6.14 11.19 -19.04
CA ASP A 18 -5.56 11.70 -20.28
C ASP A 18 -4.69 10.67 -21.01
N GLY A 19 -4.62 9.43 -20.50
CA GLY A 19 -3.80 8.34 -21.02
C GLY A 19 -2.31 8.45 -20.67
N LYS A 20 -1.89 9.45 -19.89
CA LYS A 20 -0.50 9.54 -19.42
C LYS A 20 -0.26 8.58 -18.27
N VAL A 21 0.93 7.99 -18.25
CA VAL A 21 1.37 7.12 -17.16
C VAL A 21 2.14 7.93 -16.13
N GLU A 22 1.64 7.90 -14.90
CA GLU A 22 2.28 8.48 -13.74
C GLU A 22 2.91 7.40 -12.87
N ARG A 23 4.16 7.59 -12.48
CA ARG A 23 4.86 6.69 -11.56
C ARG A 23 4.58 7.10 -10.13
N TRP A 24 4.00 6.18 -9.38
CA TRP A 24 3.69 6.34 -7.97
C TRP A 24 4.58 5.44 -7.12
N THR A 25 4.97 5.97 -5.96
CA THR A 25 5.75 5.24 -4.97
C THR A 25 4.99 5.21 -3.65
N VAL A 26 4.53 4.02 -3.27
CA VAL A 26 3.72 3.80 -2.08
C VAL A 26 4.60 3.25 -0.97
N GLU A 27 4.66 3.98 0.13
CA GLU A 27 5.32 3.59 1.35
C GLU A 27 4.44 2.63 2.15
N GLY A 28 5.05 1.55 2.62
CA GLY A 28 4.44 0.59 3.52
C GLY A 28 5.19 0.42 4.83
N GLY A 29 4.64 -0.41 5.70
CA GLY A 29 5.27 -0.82 6.95
C GLY A 29 6.56 -1.61 6.75
N ALA A 30 7.24 -1.89 7.86
CA ALA A 30 8.47 -2.66 7.83
C ALA A 30 8.25 -4.07 7.23
N PRO A 31 9.18 -4.60 6.40
CA PRO A 31 9.02 -5.89 5.74
C PRO A 31 8.63 -7.03 6.70
N ASN A 32 9.23 -7.08 7.89
CA ASN A 32 8.93 -8.09 8.90
C ASN A 32 7.49 -7.98 9.44
N ALA A 33 6.96 -6.75 9.54
CA ALA A 33 5.58 -6.53 9.94
C ALA A 33 4.61 -6.94 8.83
N LEU A 34 4.94 -6.63 7.57
CA LEU A 34 4.13 -7.04 6.42
C LEU A 34 4.07 -8.57 6.29
N ILE A 35 5.19 -9.28 6.44
CA ILE A 35 5.22 -10.75 6.39
C ILE A 35 4.27 -11.37 7.43
N ARG A 36 4.27 -10.82 8.65
CA ARG A 36 3.34 -11.27 9.71
C ARG A 36 1.87 -10.97 9.39
N ARG A 37 1.59 -10.03 8.50
CA ARG A 37 0.24 -9.69 8.00
C ARG A 37 -0.14 -10.46 6.74
N GLY A 38 0.62 -11.51 6.39
CA GLY A 38 0.33 -12.37 5.24
C GLY A 38 0.93 -11.90 3.93
N TRP A 39 1.79 -10.87 3.94
CA TRP A 39 2.57 -10.52 2.76
C TRP A 39 3.63 -11.58 2.48
N THR A 40 3.76 -11.93 1.21
CA THR A 40 4.82 -12.78 0.69
C THR A 40 5.51 -12.06 -0.45
N LYS A 41 6.70 -12.53 -0.85
CA LYS A 41 7.39 -12.01 -2.03
C LYS A 41 6.53 -12.12 -3.31
N ASN A 42 5.59 -13.06 -3.33
CA ASN A 42 4.69 -13.32 -4.45
C ASN A 42 3.32 -12.64 -4.29
N SER A 43 3.13 -11.80 -3.26
CA SER A 43 1.86 -11.10 -3.07
C SER A 43 1.62 -10.05 -4.15
N LEU A 44 2.68 -9.42 -4.69
CA LEU A 44 2.59 -8.46 -5.80
C LEU A 44 3.46 -8.90 -6.98
N PRO A 45 3.01 -9.86 -7.80
CA PRO A 45 3.70 -10.17 -9.04
C PRO A 45 3.68 -8.95 -9.97
N TYR A 46 4.73 -8.77 -10.77
CA TYR A 46 4.77 -7.69 -11.75
C TYR A 46 3.61 -7.80 -12.76
N GLY A 47 3.02 -6.65 -13.09
CA GLY A 47 1.97 -6.56 -14.11
C GLY A 47 0.55 -6.85 -13.61
N ILE A 48 0.34 -7.04 -12.30
CA ILE A 48 -1.03 -7.09 -11.77
C ILE A 48 -1.58 -5.68 -11.55
N GLU A 49 -2.87 -5.55 -11.80
CA GLU A 49 -3.63 -4.36 -11.43
C GLU A 49 -4.06 -4.48 -9.98
N ILE A 50 -3.82 -3.43 -9.19
CA ILE A 50 -4.21 -3.36 -7.79
C ILE A 50 -4.84 -2.01 -7.50
N ILE A 51 -5.67 -1.97 -6.48
CA ILE A 51 -6.19 -0.72 -5.92
C ILE A 51 -5.42 -0.46 -4.64
N VAL A 52 -4.76 0.69 -4.54
CA VAL A 52 -4.05 1.12 -3.34
C VAL A 52 -4.86 2.23 -2.69
N GLU A 53 -5.24 2.01 -1.43
CA GLU A 53 -5.79 3.06 -0.58
C GLU A 53 -4.66 3.66 0.25
N GLY A 54 -4.61 4.98 0.38
CA GLY A 54 -3.54 5.65 1.09
C GLY A 54 -3.62 7.17 1.04
N PHE A 55 -2.64 7.82 1.66
CA PHE A 55 -2.55 9.27 1.72
C PHE A 55 -1.39 9.77 0.86
N GLN A 56 -1.69 10.61 -0.14
CA GLN A 56 -0.66 11.26 -0.95
C GLN A 56 0.20 12.20 -0.09
N ALA A 57 1.47 12.31 -0.47
CA ALA A 57 2.41 13.25 0.13
C ALA A 57 1.90 14.69 0.02
N LYS A 58 2.10 15.47 1.09
CA LYS A 58 1.59 16.86 1.20
C LYS A 58 2.20 17.82 0.18
N ASP A 59 3.35 17.47 -0.37
CA ASP A 59 4.05 18.24 -1.41
C ASP A 59 3.47 18.01 -2.81
N GLY A 60 2.45 17.15 -2.95
CA GLY A 60 1.84 16.81 -4.23
C GLY A 60 2.68 15.86 -5.08
N ALA A 61 3.79 15.33 -4.55
CA ALA A 61 4.54 14.30 -5.24
C ALA A 61 3.68 13.03 -5.39
N ASN A 62 3.99 12.22 -6.40
CA ASN A 62 3.37 10.90 -6.62
C ASN A 62 3.97 9.87 -5.66
N ARG A 63 3.86 10.19 -4.38
CA ARG A 63 4.27 9.38 -3.24
C ARG A 63 3.08 9.28 -2.31
N ALA A 64 2.86 8.11 -1.72
CA ALA A 64 1.74 7.93 -0.78
C ALA A 64 2.15 7.04 0.40
N ASN A 65 1.55 7.25 1.57
CA ASN A 65 1.55 6.27 2.64
C ASN A 65 0.37 5.32 2.41
N GLY A 66 0.65 4.05 2.12
CA GLY A 66 -0.37 3.05 1.84
C GLY A 66 -1.07 2.56 3.11
N LEU A 67 -2.37 2.30 3.01
CA LEU A 67 -3.20 1.69 4.06
C LEU A 67 -3.46 0.22 3.73
N ASP A 68 -4.19 0.00 2.63
CA ASP A 68 -4.61 -1.31 2.16
C ASP A 68 -4.41 -1.44 0.66
N ILE A 69 -4.21 -2.68 0.22
CA ILE A 69 -4.15 -3.06 -1.18
C ILE A 69 -5.25 -4.06 -1.46
N THR A 70 -6.09 -3.75 -2.43
CA THR A 70 -7.13 -4.65 -2.94
C THR A 70 -6.68 -5.27 -4.26
N PHE A 71 -6.78 -6.58 -4.32
CA PHE A 71 -6.39 -7.40 -5.48
C PHE A 71 -7.58 -7.62 -6.42
N PRO A 72 -7.32 -8.01 -7.69
CA PRO A 72 -8.38 -8.33 -8.66
C PRO A 72 -9.28 -9.49 -8.22
N ASP A 73 -8.78 -10.39 -7.37
CA ASP A 73 -9.51 -11.51 -6.79
C ASP A 73 -10.43 -11.09 -5.62
N GLY A 74 -10.46 -9.80 -5.27
CA GLY A 74 -11.22 -9.23 -4.15
C GLY A 74 -10.56 -9.38 -2.78
N ARG A 75 -9.38 -10.00 -2.70
CA ARG A 75 -8.60 -10.08 -1.47
C ARG A 75 -8.06 -8.70 -1.10
N LYS A 76 -8.00 -8.41 0.20
CA LYS A 76 -7.40 -7.17 0.73
C LYS A 76 -6.22 -7.51 1.64
N LEU A 77 -5.11 -6.78 1.52
CA LEU A 77 -3.96 -6.88 2.42
C LEU A 77 -3.54 -5.49 2.91
N SER A 78 -3.36 -5.35 4.21
CA SER A 78 -2.91 -4.10 4.81
C SER A 78 -1.41 -3.88 4.62
N VAL A 79 -1.04 -2.71 4.10
CA VAL A 79 0.34 -2.26 3.85
C VAL A 79 0.77 -1.14 4.81
N GLY A 80 -0.14 -0.63 5.64
CA GLY A 80 0.10 0.48 6.58
C GLY A 80 1.24 0.26 7.57
N SER A 81 1.86 1.37 8.00
CA SER A 81 2.85 1.34 9.09
C SER A 81 2.16 1.11 10.45
N SER A 82 2.92 0.85 11.52
CA SER A 82 2.38 0.63 12.88
C SER A 82 1.73 1.86 13.54
N GLY A 83 1.48 2.95 12.81
CA GLY A 83 0.66 4.08 13.25
C GLY A 83 -0.40 4.50 12.22
N THR A 84 -0.47 3.84 11.07
CA THR A 84 -1.49 4.07 10.05
C THR A 84 -2.65 3.11 10.29
N SER A 85 -3.30 3.21 11.44
CA SER A 85 -4.55 2.48 11.68
C SER A 85 -5.61 3.07 10.75
N ALA A 86 -5.98 2.35 9.69
CA ALA A 86 -7.36 2.44 9.23
C ALA A 86 -8.24 2.06 10.43
N PRO A 87 -9.32 2.79 10.76
CA PRO A 87 -10.27 2.29 11.72
C PRO A 87 -10.65 0.88 11.28
N ASP A 88 -10.56 -0.08 12.20
CA ASP A 88 -11.17 -1.40 12.01
C ASP A 88 -12.64 -1.11 11.75
N GLU A 89 -13.05 -1.10 10.48
CA GLU A 89 -14.45 -1.06 10.13
C GLU A 89 -14.97 -2.43 10.53
N SER A 90 -15.28 -2.52 11.82
CA SER A 90 -16.08 -3.54 12.44
C SER A 90 -17.24 -3.77 11.51
N ARG A 91 -17.19 -4.89 10.77
CA ARG A 91 -18.38 -5.50 10.17
C ARG A 91 -19.27 -5.93 11.33
N ASP A 92 -19.94 -4.96 11.94
CA ASP A 92 -21.06 -5.18 12.85
C ASP A 92 -22.27 -5.53 11.98
N GLY A 93 -22.35 -6.81 11.64
CA GLY A 93 -23.54 -7.42 11.06
C GLY A 93 -24.19 -8.32 12.10
N ARG A 94 -25.06 -7.74 12.93
CA ARG A 94 -26.14 -8.46 13.60
C ARG A 94 -27.48 -7.76 13.34
#